data_AF-A0A438JP31-F1
#
_entry.id   AF-A0A438JP31-F1
#
_cell.length_a   1.000
_cell.length_b   1.000
_cell.length_c   1.000
_cell.angle_alpha   90.00
_cell.angle_beta   90.00
_cell.angle_gamma   90.00
#
_symmetry.space_group_name_H-M   'P 1'
#
loop_
_entity.id
_entity.type
_entity.pdbx_description
1 polymer ?
#
loop_
_entity_poly.entity_id
_entity_poly.type
_entity_poly.pdbx_seq_one_letter_code
_entity_poly.pdbx_strand_id
1 'polypeptide(L)'
;MFGIPCEHATTVILSIGHNVADFVDECYKFPMQDLIYAGFFSSIETHDMPIVDDHGVVRSITGQVFLSLKPPYAKRPPGRPRKKRIEFQFQDK
;
A
#
# COMPACT_ATOMS: atom_id res chain seq x y z
N MET A 1 -2.59 22.24 14.81
CA MET A 1 -2.61 21.08 15.73
C MET A 1 -2.60 19.83 14.87
N PHE A 2 -1.69 18.88 15.09
CA PHE A 2 -1.77 17.58 14.41
C PHE A 2 -2.97 16.84 14.99
N GLY A 3 -4.00 16.57 14.18
CA GLY A 3 -5.20 15.84 14.60
C GLY A 3 -4.99 14.33 14.72
N ILE A 4 -3.82 13.92 15.21
CA ILE A 4 -3.48 12.52 15.48
C ILE A 4 -3.34 12.39 17.00
N PRO A 5 -4.05 11.46 17.64
CA PRO A 5 -3.89 11.19 19.07
C PRO A 5 -2.43 10.86 19.41
N CYS A 6 -1.94 11.34 20.55
CA CYS A 6 -0.65 10.88 21.06
C CYS A 6 -0.74 9.41 21.51
N GLU A 7 0.40 8.78 21.74
CA GLU A 7 0.48 7.38 22.20
C GLU A 7 -0.33 7.14 23.49
N HIS A 8 -0.29 8.09 24.43
CA HIS A 8 -1.06 8.04 25.67
C HIS A 8 -2.58 8.12 25.44
N ALA A 9 -3.02 8.95 24.50
CA ALA A 9 -4.45 9.03 24.15
C ALA A 9 -4.91 7.76 23.44
N THR A 10 -4.06 7.22 22.56
CA THR A 10 -4.29 5.98 21.82
C THR A 10 -4.52 4.81 22.79
N THR A 11 -3.67 4.65 23.81
CA THR A 11 -3.81 3.57 24.78
C THR A 11 -5.08 3.68 25.61
N VAL A 12 -5.48 4.90 25.99
CA VAL A 12 -6.75 5.13 26.71
C VAL A 12 -7.95 4.82 25.82
N ILE A 13 -7.97 5.27 24.57
CA ILE A 13 -9.07 4.99 23.63
C ILE A 13 -9.23 3.48 23.40
N LEU A 14 -8.11 2.77 23.24
CA LEU A 14 -8.11 1.32 23.11
C LEU A 14 -8.56 0.60 24.38
N SER A 15 -8.20 1.10 25.57
CA SER A 15 -8.56 0.46 26.84
C SER A 15 -10.06 0.53 27.15
N ILE A 16 -10.76 1.56 26.65
CA ILE A 16 -12.22 1.69 26.74
C ILE A 16 -12.95 0.99 25.58
N GLY A 17 -12.25 0.28 24.71
CA GLY A 17 -12.83 -0.47 23.58
C GLY A 17 -13.29 0.39 22.41
N HIS A 18 -12.84 1.64 22.33
CA HIS A 18 -13.13 2.53 21.21
C HIS A 18 -12.08 2.43 20.11
N ASN A 19 -12.45 2.81 18.89
CA ASN A 19 -11.53 2.86 17.76
C ASN A 19 -10.79 4.19 17.73
N VAL A 20 -9.45 4.14 17.69
CA VAL A 20 -8.58 5.32 17.60
C VAL A 20 -8.85 6.12 16.32
N ALA A 21 -9.25 5.45 15.24
CA ALA A 21 -9.58 6.10 13.97
C ALA A 21 -10.80 7.04 14.08
N ASP A 22 -11.65 6.91 15.10
CA ASP A 22 -12.78 7.82 15.30
C ASP A 22 -12.33 9.20 15.80
N PHE A 23 -11.11 9.29 16.35
CA PHE A 23 -10.54 10.47 16.99
C PHE A 23 -9.44 11.15 16.16
N VAL A 24 -9.10 10.60 14.98
CA VAL A 24 -8.20 11.27 14.04
C VAL A 24 -8.97 12.30 13.23
N ASP A 25 -8.25 13.33 12.75
CA ASP A 25 -8.78 14.29 11.78
C ASP A 25 -9.36 13.55 10.57
N GLU A 26 -10.49 14.07 10.06
CA GLU A 26 -11.19 13.53 8.90
C GLU A 26 -10.24 13.34 7.71
N CYS A 27 -9.28 14.24 7.50
CA CYS A 27 -8.30 14.13 6.41
C CYS A 27 -7.44 12.85 6.46
N TYR A 28 -7.33 12.18 7.60
CA TYR A 28 -6.60 10.90 7.74
C TYR A 28 -7.51 9.67 7.59
N LYS A 29 -8.82 9.84 7.48
CA LYS A 29 -9.75 8.71 7.28
C LYS A 29 -9.77 8.28 5.82
N PHE A 30 -9.95 6.98 5.59
CA PHE A 30 -9.93 6.39 4.25
C PHE A 30 -10.85 7.11 3.25
N PRO A 31 -12.14 7.42 3.55
CA PRO A 31 -13.02 8.08 2.58
C PRO A 31 -12.53 9.46 2.16
N MET A 32 -11.95 10.21 3.09
CA MET A 32 -11.41 11.55 2.82
C MET A 32 -10.11 11.47 2.04
N GLN A 33 -9.24 10.52 2.37
CA GLN A 33 -8.04 10.27 1.57
C GLN A 33 -8.43 9.87 0.15
N ASP A 34 -9.40 8.97 -0.03
CA ASP A 34 -9.88 8.57 -1.36
C ASP A 34 -10.38 9.77 -2.17
N LEU A 35 -11.16 10.66 -1.56
CA LEU A 35 -11.58 11.92 -2.18
C LEU A 35 -10.41 12.85 -2.53
N ILE A 36 -9.44 13.04 -1.61
CA ILE A 36 -8.26 13.88 -1.85
C ILE A 36 -7.44 13.30 -3.00
N TYR A 37 -7.16 12.00 -2.98
CA TYR A 37 -6.36 11.33 -4.00
C TYR A 37 -7.09 11.30 -5.35
N ALA A 38 -8.40 11.03 -5.38
CA ALA A 38 -9.20 11.06 -6.61
C ALA A 38 -9.28 12.48 -7.22
N GLY A 39 -9.30 13.52 -6.39
CA GLY A 39 -9.32 14.91 -6.85
C GLY A 39 -7.96 15.46 -7.29
N PHE A 40 -6.86 14.97 -6.69
CA PHE A 40 -5.50 15.45 -6.98
C PHE A 40 -4.78 14.64 -8.05
N PHE A 41 -5.01 13.34 -8.11
CA PHE A 41 -4.34 12.45 -9.03
C PHE A 41 -5.29 12.13 -10.18
N SER A 42 -4.88 12.46 -11.38
CA SER A 42 -5.51 11.91 -12.58
C SER A 42 -5.43 10.39 -12.52
N SER A 43 -6.52 9.71 -12.88
CA SER A 43 -6.49 8.27 -13.08
C SER A 43 -5.33 7.92 -14.01
N ILE A 44 -4.50 6.97 -13.61
CA ILE A 44 -3.45 6.45 -14.49
C ILE A 44 -4.18 5.74 -15.64
N GLU A 45 -3.93 6.21 -16.87
CA GLU A 45 -4.52 5.54 -18.03
C GLU A 45 -3.96 4.11 -18.12
N THR A 46 -4.87 3.14 -18.15
CA THR A 46 -4.51 1.71 -18.18
C THR A 46 -4.48 1.14 -19.59
N HIS A 47 -4.56 1.99 -20.63
CA HIS A 47 -4.58 1.56 -22.02
C HIS A 47 -3.30 0.82 -22.42
N ASP A 48 -2.16 1.16 -21.81
CA ASP A 48 -0.86 0.49 -21.99
C ASP A 48 -0.55 -0.56 -20.90
N MET A 49 -1.51 -0.87 -20.02
CA MET A 49 -1.28 -1.85 -18.95
C MET A 49 -1.00 -3.23 -19.55
N PRO A 50 0.12 -3.88 -19.20
CA PRO A 50 0.43 -5.19 -19.75
C PRO A 50 -0.47 -6.27 -19.15
N ILE A 51 -0.77 -7.28 -19.96
CA ILE A 51 -1.54 -8.46 -19.55
C ILE A 51 -0.59 -9.49 -18.95
N VAL A 52 -0.94 -10.02 -17.78
CA VAL A 52 -0.17 -11.09 -17.12
C VAL A 52 -0.93 -12.41 -17.30
N ASP A 53 -0.24 -13.43 -17.83
CA ASP A 53 -0.81 -14.78 -17.95
C ASP A 53 -0.61 -15.63 -16.68
N ASP A 54 -1.23 -16.81 -16.65
CA ASP A 54 -1.17 -17.77 -15.53
C ASP A 54 0.27 -18.25 -15.22
N HIS A 55 1.18 -18.12 -16.18
CA HIS A 55 2.60 -18.48 -16.00
C HIS A 55 3.43 -17.30 -15.49
N GLY A 56 2.83 -16.12 -15.35
CA GLY A 56 3.42 -14.88 -14.90
C GLY A 56 4.23 -14.19 -15.98
N VAL A 57 3.97 -14.47 -17.26
CA VAL A 57 4.56 -13.76 -18.40
C VAL A 57 3.77 -12.49 -18.66
N VAL A 58 4.49 -11.39 -18.87
CA VAL A 58 3.92 -10.06 -19.05
C VAL A 58 3.92 -9.73 -20.53
N ARG A 59 2.76 -9.43 -21.12
CA ARG A 59 2.61 -9.05 -22.52
C ARG A 59 2.14 -7.60 -22.62
N SER A 60 2.90 -6.78 -23.35
CA SER A 60 2.44 -5.44 -23.75
C SER A 60 1.27 -5.54 -24.72
N ILE A 61 0.48 -4.47 -24.81
CA ILE A 61 -0.55 -4.28 -25.83
C ILE A 61 -0.02 -4.42 -27.27
N THR A 62 1.26 -4.11 -27.50
CA THR A 62 1.92 -4.25 -28.82
C THR A 62 2.41 -5.68 -29.07
N GLY A 63 2.12 -6.62 -28.17
CA GLY A 63 2.55 -8.01 -28.26
C GLY A 63 3.98 -8.28 -27.81
N GLN A 64 4.71 -7.26 -27.32
CA GLN A 64 6.03 -7.45 -26.74
C GLN A 64 5.93 -8.32 -25.47
N VAL A 65 6.77 -9.34 -25.41
CA VAL A 65 6.80 -10.29 -24.29
C VAL A 65 7.94 -9.90 -23.35
N PHE A 66 7.59 -9.55 -22.12
CA PHE A 66 8.53 -9.33 -21.04
C PHE A 66 8.69 -10.61 -20.22
N LEU A 67 9.92 -10.87 -19.78
CA LEU A 67 10.22 -11.96 -18.88
C LEU A 67 9.42 -11.81 -17.57
N SER A 68 9.13 -12.96 -16.97
CA SER A 68 8.27 -13.05 -15.80
C SER A 68 8.71 -12.12 -14.67
N LEU A 69 7.74 -11.43 -14.05
CA LEU A 69 7.94 -10.62 -12.84
C LEU A 69 8.26 -11.46 -11.60
N LYS A 70 8.42 -12.78 -11.75
CA LYS A 70 8.88 -13.65 -10.68
C LYS A 70 10.21 -13.11 -10.14
N PRO A 71 10.37 -13.03 -8.80
CA PRO A 71 11.65 -12.71 -8.21
C PRO A 71 12.75 -13.59 -8.81
N PRO A 72 13.98 -13.06 -8.99
CA PRO A 72 15.08 -13.86 -9.51
C PRO A 72 15.25 -15.12 -8.65
N TYR A 73 15.43 -16.25 -9.31
CA TYR A 73 15.67 -17.53 -8.63
C TYR A 73 16.97 -17.50 -7.80
N ALA A 74 17.94 -16.68 -8.23
CA ALA A 74 19.19 -16.51 -7.53
C ALA A 74 18.98 -15.89 -6.13
N LYS A 75 19.63 -16.47 -5.13
CA LYS A 75 19.72 -15.86 -3.79
C LYS A 75 20.37 -14.49 -3.90
N ARG A 76 19.91 -13.54 -3.09
CA ARG A 76 20.55 -12.21 -2.99
C ARG A 76 22.02 -12.38 -2.59
N PRO A 77 22.95 -11.63 -3.20
CA PRO A 77 24.35 -11.67 -2.80
C PRO A 77 24.49 -11.24 -1.33
N PRO A 78 25.46 -11.82 -0.60
CA PRO A 78 25.76 -11.41 0.77
C PRO A 78 26.13 -9.92 0.79
N GLY A 79 25.58 -9.16 1.74
CA GLY A 79 25.91 -7.73 1.93
C GLY A 79 24.75 -6.75 1.73
N ARG A 80 23.63 -7.14 1.12
CA ARG A 80 22.44 -6.27 1.05
C ARG A 80 21.67 -6.34 2.38
N PRO A 81 21.50 -5.24 3.14
CA PRO A 81 20.72 -5.24 4.36
C PRO A 81 19.30 -5.72 4.09
N ARG A 82 18.79 -6.63 4.91
CA ARG A 82 17.37 -6.98 4.89
C ARG A 82 16.60 -5.72 5.30
N LYS A 83 15.88 -5.08 4.37
CA LYS A 83 14.88 -4.08 4.75
C LYS A 83 13.84 -4.84 5.57
N LYS A 84 13.82 -4.62 6.90
CA LYS A 84 12.74 -5.14 7.74
C LYS A 84 11.46 -4.53 7.20
N ARG A 85 10.59 -5.35 6.61
CA ARG A 85 9.25 -4.90 6.24
C ARG A 85 8.57 -4.59 7.57
N ILE A 86 8.23 -3.32 7.78
CA ILE A 86 7.39 -2.94 8.91
C ILE A 86 5.98 -3.36 8.49
N GLU A 87 5.50 -4.49 9.02
CA GLU A 87 4.19 -5.10 8.71
C GLU A 87 2.99 -4.34 9.31
N PHE A 88 3.12 -3.02 9.53
CA PHE A 88 2.03 -2.22 10.11
C PHE A 88 0.87 -1.96 9.14
N GLN A 89 1.05 -2.23 7.84
CA GLN A 89 0.07 -1.89 6.80
C GLN A 89 -0.85 -3.05 6.39
N PHE A 90 -0.66 -4.25 6.95
CA PHE A 90 -1.50 -5.42 6.64
C PHE A 90 -1.89 -6.12 7.94
N GLN A 91 -2.67 -5.44 8.78
CA GLN A 91 -3.54 -6.16 9.70
C GLN A 91 -4.78 -6.50 8.88
N ASP A 92 -4.81 -7.72 8.31
CA ASP A 92 -6.00 -8.29 7.72
C ASP A 92 -7.08 -8.43 8.79
N LYS A 93 -8.31 -8.09 8.41
CA LYS A 93 -9.52 -8.10 9.24
C LYS A 93 -10.10 -9.51 9.36
#